data_AF-M2PEL7-F1
#
_entry.id   AF-M2PEL7-F1
#
_cell.length_a   1.000
_cell.length_b   1.000
_cell.length_c   1.000
_cell.angle_alpha   90.00
_cell.angle_beta   90.00
_cell.angle_gamma   90.00
#
_symmetry.space_group_name_H-M   'P 1'
#
loop_
_entity.id
_entity.type
_entity.pdbx_description
1 polymer ?
#
loop_
_entity_poly.entity_id
_entity_poly.type
_entity_poly.pdbx_seq_one_letter_code
_entity_poly.pdbx_strand_id
1 'polypeptide(L)'
;MTDLSAFNVSHFAYGRDNLQIVDSLPGADDGQSVDAEADDDNGGGLGLGSLATSVLQLFYPANSINPTSDIPGGADFYATPIDLSDANNVTLEYSVYFPPDFDWVQAGKLPGIYGGHTACSGGDAAISCFSTRLMWRSHGAGELYLYAPKDKQTDALCSAPPQSVCDADYGLSVGRGSFHFAAGNWTHVRQTVTLNTPGQQDGGFVLEVDGNVVMDRSDVFYRDLSISSTFFGGHESEYASPKDQYTWFANFAMSRNA
;
A
#
# COMPACT_ATOMS: atom_id res chain seq x y z
N MET A 1 11.36 15.15 -11.08
CA MET A 1 11.31 15.22 -9.59
C MET A 1 12.76 15.42 -9.13
N THR A 2 13.07 16.27 -8.15
CA THR A 2 14.47 16.51 -7.72
C THR A 2 14.75 16.11 -6.26
N ASP A 3 13.69 15.97 -5.46
CA ASP A 3 13.71 15.49 -4.08
C ASP A 3 12.35 14.86 -3.74
N LEU A 4 12.17 14.46 -2.47
CA LEU A 4 10.91 13.89 -1.96
C LEU A 4 9.93 14.95 -1.44
N SER A 5 10.15 16.25 -1.68
CA SER A 5 9.30 17.32 -1.11
C SER A 5 7.84 17.18 -1.52
N ALA A 6 7.57 16.76 -2.76
CA ALA A 6 6.24 16.53 -3.30
C ALA A 6 5.45 15.43 -2.56
N PHE A 7 6.14 14.49 -1.90
CA PHE A 7 5.47 13.46 -1.10
C PHE A 7 4.96 14.01 0.24
N ASN A 8 5.47 15.17 0.71
CA ASN A 8 5.23 15.67 2.06
C ASN A 8 5.42 14.56 3.10
N VAL A 9 6.63 14.00 3.14
CA VAL A 9 6.98 12.87 4.02
C VAL A 9 6.87 13.32 5.48
N SER A 10 5.93 12.74 6.22
CA SER A 10 5.69 13.02 7.63
C SER A 10 6.60 12.21 8.55
N HIS A 11 6.98 11.00 8.13
CA HIS A 11 7.85 10.12 8.89
C HIS A 11 8.62 9.18 7.97
N PHE A 12 9.94 9.11 8.14
CA PHE A 12 10.78 8.15 7.42
C PHE A 12 11.13 7.00 8.37
N ALA A 13 10.57 5.82 8.15
CA ALA A 13 10.74 4.70 9.06
C ALA A 13 12.11 4.01 8.87
N TYR A 14 12.47 3.69 7.63
CA TYR A 14 13.71 2.96 7.35
C TYR A 14 14.21 3.17 5.92
N GLY A 15 15.53 3.08 5.70
CA GLY A 15 16.11 2.88 4.36
C GLY A 15 16.20 4.14 3.50
N ARG A 16 16.38 5.33 4.11
CA ARG A 16 16.47 6.60 3.35
C ARG A 16 17.61 6.59 2.36
N ASP A 17 18.73 5.99 2.76
CA ASP A 17 19.93 5.89 1.96
C ASP A 17 19.80 4.88 0.80
N ASN A 18 18.75 4.04 0.81
CA ASN A 18 18.43 3.14 -0.31
C ASN A 18 17.58 3.85 -1.40
N LEU A 19 17.11 5.07 -1.16
CA LEU A 19 16.35 5.85 -2.13
C LEU A 19 17.21 6.91 -2.80
N GLN A 20 17.11 6.99 -4.12
CA GLN A 20 17.65 8.11 -4.88
C GLN A 20 16.76 8.46 -6.06
N ILE A 21 16.84 9.71 -6.50
CA ILE A 21 16.17 10.15 -7.72
C ILE A 21 17.19 10.15 -8.84
N VAL A 22 16.85 9.50 -9.95
CA VAL A 22 17.72 9.36 -11.13
C VAL A 22 16.99 9.86 -12.38
N ASP A 23 17.73 10.32 -13.38
CA ASP A 23 17.15 10.95 -14.58
C ASP A 23 16.62 9.94 -15.62
N SER A 24 17.04 8.67 -15.55
CA SER A 24 16.65 7.61 -16.48
C SER A 24 16.79 6.21 -15.86
N LEU A 25 16.21 5.20 -16.53
CA LEU A 25 16.44 3.79 -16.19
C LEU A 25 17.86 3.36 -16.60
N PRO A 26 18.52 2.47 -15.85
CA PRO A 26 19.82 1.92 -16.25
C PRO A 26 19.77 1.31 -17.65
N GLY A 27 20.67 1.72 -18.55
CA GLY A 27 20.74 1.24 -19.94
C GLY A 27 19.84 1.97 -20.94
N ALA A 28 19.07 2.99 -20.52
CA ALA A 28 18.29 3.83 -21.43
C ALA A 28 19.13 4.89 -22.18
N ASP A 29 20.42 5.05 -21.82
CA ASP A 29 21.35 6.02 -22.42
C ASP A 29 22.20 5.46 -23.58
N ASP A 30 21.99 4.23 -24.03
CA ASP A 30 22.62 3.75 -25.26
C ASP A 30 21.81 4.26 -26.46
N GLY A 31 22.26 5.40 -27.01
CA GLY A 31 21.62 6.13 -28.09
C GLY A 31 21.25 5.27 -29.31
N GLN A 32 20.00 4.86 -29.36
CA GLN A 32 19.28 4.66 -30.61
C GLN A 32 18.47 5.92 -30.91
N SER A 33 19.09 6.83 -31.65
CA SER A 33 18.35 7.72 -32.54
C SER A 33 17.55 6.84 -33.51
N VAL A 34 16.29 6.60 -33.18
CA VAL A 34 15.31 6.22 -34.19
C VAL A 34 15.03 7.49 -34.98
N ASP A 35 15.70 7.62 -36.12
CA ASP A 35 15.31 8.55 -37.17
C ASP A 35 13.85 8.26 -37.52
N ALA A 36 12.94 9.07 -36.99
CA ALA A 36 11.58 9.12 -37.45
C ALA A 36 11.60 9.88 -38.78
N GLU A 37 11.68 9.13 -39.89
CA GLU A 37 11.26 9.67 -41.18
C GLU A 37 9.83 10.18 -41.01
N ALA A 38 9.68 11.48 -41.23
CA ALA A 38 8.39 12.15 -41.23
C ALA A 38 7.59 11.65 -42.43
N ASP A 39 6.57 10.83 -42.18
CA ASP A 39 5.45 10.67 -43.09
C ASP A 39 4.19 11.23 -42.42
N ASP A 40 3.64 12.21 -43.12
CA ASP A 40 2.55 13.10 -42.74
C ASP A 40 1.21 12.37 -42.95
N ASP A 41 0.56 11.89 -41.87
CA ASP A 41 -0.91 11.79 -41.88
C ASP A 41 -1.54 11.77 -40.46
N ASN A 42 -2.02 12.94 -40.08
CA ASN A 42 -3.21 13.25 -39.29
C ASN A 42 -3.91 12.12 -38.49
N GLY A 43 -3.60 12.00 -37.19
CA GLY A 43 -4.41 11.23 -36.24
C GLY A 43 -3.92 11.42 -34.80
N GLY A 44 -4.74 12.08 -33.97
CA GLY A 44 -4.40 12.46 -32.58
C GLY A 44 -4.07 11.28 -31.67
N GLY A 45 -2.79 10.92 -31.59
CA GLY A 45 -2.21 10.14 -30.51
C GLY A 45 -1.44 11.06 -29.58
N LEU A 46 -1.70 10.99 -28.28
CA LEU A 46 -0.91 11.69 -27.26
C LEU A 46 0.52 11.11 -27.28
N GLY A 47 1.40 11.77 -28.02
CA GLY A 47 2.82 11.47 -28.01
C GLY A 47 3.37 11.66 -26.61
N LEU A 48 3.88 10.59 -26.00
CA LEU A 48 4.81 10.64 -24.88
C LEU A 48 6.14 11.20 -25.39
N GLY A 49 6.14 12.49 -25.71
CA GLY A 49 7.33 13.25 -26.08
C GLY A 49 8.22 13.45 -24.85
N SER A 50 9.44 12.92 -24.95
CA SER A 50 10.68 13.35 -24.29
C SER A 50 10.56 14.52 -23.30
N LEU A 51 10.20 14.18 -22.06
CA LEU A 51 10.62 14.92 -20.87
C LEU A 51 11.47 13.93 -20.07
N ALA A 52 12.65 14.36 -19.60
CA ALA A 52 13.43 13.57 -18.66
C ALA A 52 12.57 13.34 -17.40
N THR A 53 11.90 12.19 -17.33
CA THR A 53 11.11 11.80 -16.17
C THR A 53 12.09 11.30 -15.13
N SER A 54 12.51 12.17 -14.22
CA SER A 54 13.28 11.69 -13.07
C SER A 54 12.43 10.68 -12.29
N VAL A 55 12.99 9.51 -12.02
CA VAL A 55 12.32 8.39 -11.33
C VAL A 55 12.91 8.19 -9.94
N LEU A 56 12.07 7.74 -9.01
CA LEU A 56 12.52 7.31 -7.69
C LEU A 56 13.05 5.87 -7.78
N GLN A 57 14.36 5.71 -7.65
CA GLN A 57 15.01 4.41 -7.58
C GLN A 57 15.10 3.93 -6.13
N LEU A 58 14.78 2.66 -5.92
CA LEU A 58 14.95 1.96 -4.65
C LEU A 58 15.96 0.84 -4.79
N PHE A 59 16.96 0.83 -3.90
CA PHE A 59 17.99 -0.19 -3.83
C PHE A 59 17.62 -1.32 -2.87
N TYR A 60 17.81 -2.57 -3.32
CA TYR A 60 17.71 -3.79 -2.52
C TYR A 60 19.09 -4.46 -2.49
N PRO A 61 19.89 -4.29 -1.41
CA PRO A 61 21.19 -4.95 -1.31
C PRO A 61 21.07 -6.47 -1.37
N ALA A 62 22.07 -7.14 -1.93
CA ALA A 62 22.14 -8.59 -1.93
C ALA A 62 22.07 -9.14 -0.49
N ASN A 63 21.30 -10.22 -0.31
CA ASN A 63 21.01 -10.87 0.99
C ASN A 63 20.18 -10.03 1.98
N SER A 64 19.62 -8.88 1.57
CA SER A 64 18.65 -8.15 2.39
C SER A 64 17.27 -8.82 2.36
N ILE A 65 16.51 -8.69 3.45
CA ILE A 65 15.15 -9.26 3.56
C ILE A 65 14.13 -8.18 3.92
N ASN A 66 14.47 -7.34 4.89
CA ASN A 66 13.63 -6.25 5.35
C ASN A 66 14.50 -5.08 5.84
N PRO A 67 13.92 -3.89 6.07
CA PRO A 67 14.70 -2.73 6.46
C PRO A 67 15.35 -2.81 7.86
N THR A 68 14.98 -3.82 8.67
CA THR A 68 15.47 -4.03 10.04
C THR A 68 16.45 -5.20 10.18
N SER A 69 16.80 -5.91 9.10
CA SER A 69 17.79 -6.98 9.12
C SER A 69 19.23 -6.46 9.16
N ASP A 70 20.19 -7.33 9.48
CA ASP A 70 21.64 -7.02 9.49
C ASP A 70 22.14 -6.35 8.21
N ILE A 71 21.53 -6.70 7.07
CA ILE A 71 21.69 -6.00 5.79
C ILE A 71 20.36 -5.30 5.51
N PRO A 72 20.23 -3.98 5.79
CA PRO A 72 18.99 -3.24 5.59
C PRO A 72 18.67 -3.06 4.09
N GLY A 73 17.54 -3.60 3.64
CA GLY A 73 17.09 -3.45 2.25
C GLY A 73 15.73 -2.80 2.12
N GLY A 74 15.51 -2.12 0.99
CA GLY A 74 14.28 -1.39 0.74
C GLY A 74 14.21 -0.08 1.53
N ALA A 75 13.02 0.55 1.51
CA ALA A 75 12.72 1.77 2.24
C ALA A 75 11.25 1.79 2.67
N ASP A 76 10.95 2.52 3.73
CA ASP A 76 9.59 2.76 4.21
C ASP A 76 9.45 4.17 4.77
N PHE A 77 8.44 4.90 4.31
CA PHE A 77 8.10 6.24 4.77
C PHE A 77 6.60 6.50 4.63
N TYR A 78 6.10 7.36 5.50
CA TYR A 78 4.71 7.82 5.52
C TYR A 78 4.65 9.22 4.94
N ALA A 79 3.70 9.43 4.05
CA ALA A 79 3.58 10.63 3.24
C ALA A 79 2.13 11.07 3.17
N THR A 80 1.90 12.38 3.19
CA THR A 80 0.56 12.99 3.08
C THR A 80 0.66 14.18 2.13
N PRO A 81 0.81 13.92 0.81
CA PRO A 81 1.08 14.97 -0.19
C PRO A 81 -0.08 15.95 -0.38
N ILE A 82 -1.29 15.54 0.03
CA ILE A 82 -2.52 16.34 -0.01
C ILE A 82 -3.23 16.22 1.35
N ASP A 83 -4.12 17.17 1.66
CA ASP A 83 -4.96 17.08 2.86
C ASP A 83 -5.99 15.96 2.71
N LEU A 84 -5.95 15.00 3.62
CA LEU A 84 -6.82 13.82 3.65
C LEU A 84 -7.68 13.75 4.93
N SER A 85 -7.69 14.80 5.75
CA SER A 85 -8.32 14.80 7.07
C SER A 85 -9.80 14.38 7.06
N ASP A 86 -10.55 14.77 6.02
CA ASP A 86 -11.98 14.45 5.84
C ASP A 86 -12.26 13.47 4.69
N ALA A 87 -11.21 12.87 4.10
CA ALA A 87 -11.35 12.00 2.94
C ALA A 87 -11.89 10.62 3.34
N ASN A 88 -12.95 10.17 2.66
CA ASN A 88 -13.47 8.80 2.79
C ASN A 88 -13.20 7.95 1.54
N ASN A 89 -12.74 8.56 0.44
CA ASN A 89 -12.39 7.90 -0.80
C ASN A 89 -11.09 8.54 -1.31
N VAL A 90 -10.05 7.72 -1.49
CA VAL A 90 -8.72 8.18 -1.88
C VAL A 90 -8.15 7.25 -2.93
N THR A 91 -7.53 7.82 -3.96
CA THR A 91 -6.80 7.08 -4.97
C THR A 91 -5.30 7.33 -4.84
N LEU A 92 -4.52 6.25 -4.86
CA LEU A 92 -3.07 6.26 -5.06
C LEU A 92 -2.78 5.63 -6.42
N GLU A 93 -2.00 6.32 -7.24
CA GLU A 93 -1.52 5.79 -8.52
C GLU A 93 -0.02 5.99 -8.65
N TYR A 94 0.64 5.01 -9.26
CA TYR A 94 2.07 5.05 -9.57
C TYR A 94 2.39 4.03 -10.65
N SER A 95 3.50 4.24 -11.34
CA SER A 95 4.08 3.23 -12.23
C SER A 95 5.32 2.65 -11.57
N VAL A 96 5.50 1.33 -11.69
CA VAL A 96 6.67 0.61 -11.18
C VAL A 96 7.36 -0.13 -12.32
N TYR A 97 8.69 -0.12 -12.31
CA TYR A 97 9.52 -0.84 -13.27
C TYR A 97 10.40 -1.82 -12.53
N PHE A 98 10.33 -3.09 -12.91
CA PHE A 98 11.26 -4.13 -12.48
C PHE A 98 12.24 -4.41 -13.62
N PRO A 99 13.57 -4.43 -13.40
CA PRO A 99 14.54 -4.79 -14.44
C PRO A 99 14.24 -6.14 -15.11
N PRO A 100 14.65 -6.36 -16.37
CA PRO A 100 14.39 -7.63 -17.09
C PRO A 100 14.88 -8.88 -16.35
N ASP A 101 15.94 -8.75 -15.56
CA ASP A 101 16.58 -9.79 -14.77
C ASP A 101 16.18 -9.75 -13.28
N PHE A 102 15.12 -9.03 -12.92
CA PHE A 102 14.67 -8.93 -11.54
C PHE A 102 14.30 -10.31 -10.96
N ASP A 103 14.99 -10.70 -9.88
CA ASP A 103 14.71 -11.94 -9.16
C ASP A 103 13.58 -11.73 -8.15
N TRP A 104 12.40 -12.24 -8.49
CA TRP A 104 11.21 -12.16 -7.66
C TRP A 104 11.32 -12.90 -6.33
N VAL A 105 12.23 -13.88 -6.23
CA VAL A 105 12.33 -14.84 -5.13
C VAL A 105 10.95 -15.32 -4.68
N GLN A 106 10.55 -15.04 -3.43
CA GLN A 106 9.26 -15.42 -2.89
C GLN A 106 8.26 -14.26 -2.84
N ALA A 107 8.72 -13.06 -2.46
CA ALA A 107 7.85 -11.90 -2.31
C ALA A 107 8.59 -10.59 -2.02
N GLY A 108 7.89 -9.46 -2.16
CA GLY A 108 8.27 -8.16 -1.62
C GLY A 108 7.09 -7.20 -1.55
N LYS A 109 7.29 -6.02 -0.95
CA LYS A 109 6.22 -5.05 -0.63
C LYS A 109 6.34 -3.83 -1.52
N LEU A 110 5.19 -3.27 -1.88
CA LEU A 110 5.05 -2.07 -2.68
C LEU A 110 4.17 -1.03 -1.96
N PRO A 111 4.22 0.24 -2.38
CA PRO A 111 3.41 1.30 -1.79
C PRO A 111 1.90 1.00 -1.82
N GLY A 112 1.18 1.54 -0.85
CA GLY A 112 -0.28 1.50 -0.77
C GLY A 112 -0.82 2.55 0.20
N ILE A 113 -2.14 2.61 0.32
CA ILE A 113 -2.82 3.57 1.19
C ILE A 113 -2.87 3.05 2.63
N TYR A 114 -2.74 3.94 3.60
CA TYR A 114 -2.97 3.66 5.03
C TYR A 114 -3.94 4.67 5.63
N GLY A 115 -4.51 4.34 6.78
CA GLY A 115 -5.31 5.25 7.60
C GLY A 115 -5.31 4.83 9.07
N GLY A 116 -5.75 5.73 9.95
CA GLY A 116 -5.56 5.58 11.40
C GLY A 116 -4.14 5.96 11.81
N HIS A 117 -3.47 5.11 12.59
CA HIS A 117 -2.06 5.32 12.96
C HIS A 117 -1.08 4.72 11.93
N THR A 118 0.15 5.21 11.94
CA THR A 118 1.29 4.63 11.20
C THR A 118 1.65 3.24 11.74
N ALA A 119 2.52 2.51 11.03
CA ALA A 119 3.00 1.18 11.43
C ALA A 119 1.90 0.09 11.51
N CYS A 120 0.80 0.24 10.78
CA CYS A 120 -0.24 -0.78 10.59
C CYS A 120 0.25 -1.99 9.76
N SER A 121 1.22 -2.71 10.31
CA SER A 121 2.01 -3.74 9.63
C SER A 121 2.73 -4.64 10.67
N GLY A 122 3.58 -5.57 10.23
CA GLY A 122 4.49 -6.27 11.13
C GLY A 122 3.85 -7.22 12.15
N GLY A 123 2.54 -7.49 12.03
CA GLY A 123 1.77 -8.29 12.99
C GLY A 123 0.80 -7.48 13.84
N ASP A 124 0.70 -6.17 13.60
CA ASP A 124 -0.36 -5.34 14.18
C ASP A 124 -1.74 -5.95 13.90
N ALA A 125 -2.61 -5.94 14.92
CA ALA A 125 -3.98 -6.45 14.84
C ALA A 125 -4.90 -5.59 13.96
N ALA A 126 -4.44 -4.39 13.59
CA ALA A 126 -5.12 -3.40 12.76
C ALA A 126 -6.48 -2.97 13.33
N ILE A 127 -6.58 -2.86 14.66
CA ILE A 127 -7.83 -2.50 15.36
C ILE A 127 -8.23 -1.04 15.09
N SER A 128 -7.23 -0.15 15.03
CA SER A 128 -7.39 1.31 14.90
C SER A 128 -6.66 1.90 13.70
N CYS A 129 -6.28 1.04 12.75
CA CYS A 129 -5.57 1.44 11.54
C CYS A 129 -5.90 0.46 10.41
N PHE A 130 -5.56 0.85 9.19
CA PHE A 130 -5.49 -0.09 8.09
C PHE A 130 -4.31 0.24 7.18
N SER A 131 -3.84 -0.74 6.42
CA SER A 131 -2.97 -0.52 5.27
C SER A 131 -3.35 -1.45 4.11
N THR A 132 -3.21 -0.93 2.89
CA THR A 132 -3.61 -1.61 1.65
C THR A 132 -2.44 -1.69 0.68
N ARG A 133 -1.25 -2.01 1.20
CA ARG A 133 -0.04 -2.18 0.39
C ARG A 133 -0.25 -3.24 -0.68
N LEU A 134 0.51 -3.16 -1.75
CA LEU A 134 0.60 -4.26 -2.70
C LEU A 134 1.81 -5.12 -2.36
N MET A 135 1.77 -6.38 -2.81
CA MET A 135 2.93 -7.25 -2.80
C MET A 135 3.12 -7.88 -4.16
N TRP A 136 4.38 -8.09 -4.54
CA TRP A 136 4.70 -9.10 -5.54
C TRP A 136 4.98 -10.42 -4.83
N ARG A 137 4.78 -11.50 -5.57
CA ARG A 137 5.13 -12.88 -5.24
C ARG A 137 6.05 -13.44 -6.33
N SER A 138 6.43 -14.71 -6.19
CA SER A 138 7.17 -15.44 -7.22
C SER A 138 6.56 -15.24 -8.60
N HIS A 139 7.41 -15.10 -9.62
CA HIS A 139 7.01 -14.86 -11.02
C HIS A 139 6.16 -13.59 -11.23
N GLY A 140 6.34 -12.57 -10.39
CA GLY A 140 5.68 -11.28 -10.52
C GLY A 140 4.20 -11.28 -10.18
N ALA A 141 3.64 -12.36 -9.65
CA ALA A 141 2.23 -12.41 -9.27
C ALA A 141 1.92 -11.33 -8.22
N GLY A 142 0.93 -10.48 -8.52
CA GLY A 142 0.52 -9.38 -7.66
C GLY A 142 -0.60 -9.77 -6.70
N GLU A 143 -0.62 -9.14 -5.52
CA GLU A 143 -1.73 -9.23 -4.56
C GLU A 143 -1.96 -7.89 -3.86
N LEU A 144 -3.18 -7.68 -3.38
CA LEU A 144 -3.44 -6.68 -2.37
C LEU A 144 -3.13 -7.29 -1.00
N TYR A 145 -2.28 -6.61 -0.23
CA TYR A 145 -1.81 -7.03 1.08
C TYR A 145 -2.41 -6.15 2.17
N LEU A 146 -3.49 -6.64 2.78
CA LEU A 146 -4.38 -5.87 3.64
C LEU A 146 -4.05 -6.07 5.12
N TYR A 147 -3.82 -4.98 5.84
CA TYR A 147 -4.00 -4.91 7.29
C TYR A 147 -5.30 -4.17 7.56
N ALA A 148 -6.24 -4.86 8.20
CA ALA A 148 -7.51 -4.35 8.71
C ALA A 148 -7.99 -5.36 9.78
N PRO A 149 -9.01 -5.06 10.62
CA PRO A 149 -9.50 -5.98 11.65
C PRO A 149 -9.85 -7.35 11.05
N LYS A 150 -8.99 -8.34 11.29
CA LYS A 150 -9.03 -9.62 10.55
C LYS A 150 -10.30 -10.42 10.84
N ASP A 151 -10.73 -10.40 12.10
CA ASP A 151 -11.93 -11.07 12.62
C ASP A 151 -13.25 -10.48 12.10
N LYS A 152 -13.18 -9.31 11.45
CA LYS A 152 -14.34 -8.62 10.86
C LYS A 152 -14.37 -8.67 9.34
N GLN A 153 -13.41 -9.31 8.68
CA GLN A 153 -13.46 -9.45 7.23
C GLN A 153 -14.44 -10.55 6.83
N THR A 154 -15.06 -10.40 5.65
CA THR A 154 -16.01 -11.39 5.13
C THR A 154 -15.29 -12.63 4.60
N ASP A 155 -15.97 -13.79 4.66
CA ASP A 155 -15.50 -15.02 3.99
C ASP A 155 -15.31 -14.80 2.48
N ALA A 156 -16.14 -13.95 1.87
CA ALA A 156 -16.03 -13.60 0.46
C ALA A 156 -14.74 -12.84 0.15
N LEU A 157 -14.26 -11.97 1.05
CA LEU A 157 -12.96 -11.30 0.90
C LEU A 157 -11.83 -12.31 1.07
N CYS A 158 -11.95 -13.16 2.08
CA CYS A 158 -10.95 -14.16 2.40
C CYS A 158 -10.87 -15.34 1.42
N SER A 159 -11.87 -15.49 0.57
CA SER A 159 -11.92 -16.48 -0.51
C SER A 159 -11.87 -15.84 -1.90
N ALA A 160 -11.47 -14.56 -2.01
CA ALA A 160 -11.45 -13.88 -3.30
C ALA A 160 -10.51 -14.61 -4.28
N PRO A 161 -10.95 -14.85 -5.52
CA PRO A 161 -10.10 -15.46 -6.53
C PRO A 161 -8.96 -14.50 -6.95
N PRO A 162 -7.89 -15.02 -7.56
CA PRO A 162 -7.60 -16.44 -7.75
C PRO A 162 -7.12 -17.14 -6.47
N GLN A 163 -6.49 -16.41 -5.55
CA GLN A 163 -6.05 -16.95 -4.27
C GLN A 163 -6.06 -15.87 -3.18
N SER A 164 -6.73 -16.15 -2.07
CA SER A 164 -6.72 -15.28 -0.87
C SER A 164 -6.40 -16.10 0.37
N VAL A 165 -5.74 -15.46 1.35
CA VAL A 165 -5.29 -16.08 2.60
C VAL A 165 -5.50 -15.06 3.73
N CYS A 166 -6.42 -15.36 4.64
CA CYS A 166 -6.77 -14.49 5.77
C CYS A 166 -6.39 -15.06 7.14
N ASP A 167 -6.04 -16.34 7.20
CA ASP A 167 -5.65 -17.07 8.41
C ASP A 167 -4.15 -16.92 8.75
N ALA A 168 -3.49 -15.90 8.20
CA ALA A 168 -2.08 -15.63 8.42
C ALA A 168 -1.83 -14.80 9.68
N ASP A 169 -0.68 -14.99 10.34
CA ASP A 169 -0.22 -14.16 11.47
C ASP A 169 -0.05 -12.68 11.07
N TYR A 170 0.19 -12.41 9.79
CA TYR A 170 0.45 -11.09 9.23
C TYR A 170 -0.73 -10.56 8.39
N GLY A 171 -0.49 -9.62 7.48
CA GLY A 171 -1.53 -9.08 6.60
C GLY A 171 -2.22 -10.16 5.75
N LEU A 172 -3.45 -9.87 5.37
CA LEU A 172 -4.30 -10.70 4.53
C LEU A 172 -3.84 -10.59 3.08
N SER A 173 -3.62 -11.73 2.44
CA SER A 173 -3.38 -11.79 0.99
C SER A 173 -4.72 -11.83 0.29
N VAL A 174 -5.04 -10.83 -0.54
CA VAL A 174 -6.29 -10.78 -1.31
C VAL A 174 -5.99 -10.83 -2.79
N GLY A 175 -6.59 -11.82 -3.48
CA GLY A 175 -6.55 -11.96 -4.94
C GLY A 175 -5.15 -12.14 -5.54
N ARG A 176 -4.25 -12.84 -4.85
CA ARG A 176 -2.92 -13.16 -5.36
C ARG A 176 -3.01 -13.81 -6.74
N GLY A 177 -2.31 -13.23 -7.70
CA GLY A 177 -2.29 -13.69 -9.10
C GLY A 177 -3.41 -13.11 -9.96
N SER A 178 -4.21 -12.15 -9.46
CA SER A 178 -5.19 -11.43 -10.30
C SER A 178 -4.53 -10.58 -11.39
N PHE A 179 -3.25 -10.27 -11.21
CA PHE A 179 -2.40 -9.55 -12.15
C PHE A 179 -0.94 -9.96 -11.95
N HIS A 180 -0.08 -9.60 -12.90
CA HIS A 180 1.36 -9.82 -12.81
C HIS A 180 2.11 -8.52 -13.10
N PHE A 181 3.14 -8.23 -12.30
CA PHE A 181 4.13 -7.22 -12.63
C PHE A 181 5.07 -7.75 -13.71
N ALA A 182 5.32 -6.94 -14.73
CA ALA A 182 6.23 -7.31 -15.81
C ALA A 182 7.68 -6.91 -15.48
N ALA A 183 8.61 -7.86 -15.60
CA ALA A 183 10.03 -7.55 -15.67
C ALA A 183 10.36 -6.96 -17.05
N GLY A 184 11.17 -5.91 -17.07
CA GLY A 184 11.58 -5.21 -18.29
C GLY A 184 10.55 -4.24 -18.87
N ASN A 185 9.41 -4.02 -18.20
CA ASN A 185 8.41 -3.04 -18.63
C ASN A 185 7.80 -2.30 -17.44
N TRP A 186 7.24 -1.11 -17.70
CA TRP A 186 6.46 -0.39 -16.70
C TRP A 186 5.12 -1.09 -16.48
N THR A 187 4.71 -1.20 -15.22
CA THR A 187 3.35 -1.59 -14.82
C THR A 187 2.71 -0.37 -14.14
N HIS A 188 1.59 0.11 -14.68
CA HIS A 188 0.84 1.20 -14.08
C HIS A 188 -0.21 0.65 -13.11
N VAL A 189 -0.19 1.16 -11.88
CA VAL A 189 -1.07 0.73 -10.79
C VAL A 189 -1.89 1.91 -10.33
N ARG A 190 -3.19 1.69 -10.14
CA ARG A 190 -4.11 2.66 -9.55
C ARG A 190 -5.01 1.94 -8.54
N GLN A 191 -4.95 2.38 -7.29
CA GLN A 191 -5.69 1.82 -6.18
C GLN A 191 -6.59 2.89 -5.57
N THR A 192 -7.89 2.67 -5.60
CA THR A 192 -8.87 3.52 -4.92
C THR A 192 -9.39 2.80 -3.69
N VAL A 193 -9.32 3.41 -2.51
CA VAL A 193 -9.86 2.88 -1.25
C VAL A 193 -11.00 3.76 -0.78
N THR A 194 -12.14 3.14 -0.48
CA THR A 194 -13.31 3.77 0.15
C THR A 194 -13.48 3.23 1.56
N LEU A 195 -13.42 4.12 2.55
CA LEU A 195 -13.66 3.76 3.94
C LEU A 195 -15.08 3.27 4.14
N ASN A 196 -15.25 2.25 4.98
CA ASN A 196 -16.56 1.86 5.43
C ASN A 196 -17.19 2.96 6.31
N THR A 197 -18.52 3.00 6.33
CA THR A 197 -19.28 3.63 7.40
C THR A 197 -18.84 2.96 8.71
N PRO A 198 -18.48 3.71 9.77
CA PRO A 198 -17.97 3.11 11.01
C PRO A 198 -18.88 2.00 11.54
N GLY A 199 -18.31 0.81 11.72
CA GLY A 199 -19.04 -0.36 12.23
C GLY A 199 -19.87 -1.12 11.17
N GLN A 200 -19.85 -0.70 9.91
CA GLN A 200 -20.55 -1.38 8.81
C GLN A 200 -19.57 -2.09 7.85
N GLN A 201 -20.05 -3.10 7.13
CA GLN A 201 -19.29 -3.86 6.14
C GLN A 201 -19.51 -3.31 4.71
N ASP A 202 -19.32 -2.01 4.52
CA ASP A 202 -19.62 -1.29 3.26
C ASP A 202 -18.42 -0.52 2.70
N GLY A 203 -17.22 -0.78 3.22
CA GLY A 203 -15.97 -0.26 2.68
C GLY A 203 -15.50 -1.07 1.49
N GLY A 204 -14.57 -0.52 0.72
CA GLY A 204 -14.15 -1.17 -0.51
C GLY A 204 -12.84 -0.68 -1.06
N PHE A 205 -12.35 -1.40 -2.06
CA PHE A 205 -11.27 -0.93 -2.91
C PHE A 205 -11.49 -1.35 -4.35
N VAL A 206 -10.98 -0.53 -5.27
CA VAL A 206 -10.82 -0.86 -6.69
C VAL A 206 -9.33 -0.83 -6.99
N LEU A 207 -8.82 -1.92 -7.57
CA LEU A 207 -7.45 -2.02 -8.04
C LEU A 207 -7.45 -2.17 -9.56
N GLU A 208 -6.78 -1.23 -10.22
CA GLU A 208 -6.58 -1.18 -11.64
C GLU A 208 -5.10 -1.39 -11.97
N VAL A 209 -4.81 -2.23 -12.96
CA VAL A 209 -3.46 -2.47 -13.48
C VAL A 209 -3.49 -2.31 -14.99
N ASP A 210 -2.61 -1.44 -15.50
CA ASP A 210 -2.53 -1.05 -16.91
C ASP A 210 -3.90 -0.65 -17.51
N GLY A 211 -4.69 0.07 -16.70
CA GLY A 211 -6.03 0.56 -17.07
C GLY A 211 -7.15 -0.48 -16.99
N ASN A 212 -6.87 -1.71 -16.54
CA ASN A 212 -7.89 -2.76 -16.37
C ASN A 212 -8.20 -2.96 -14.88
N VAL A 213 -9.49 -3.01 -14.52
CA VAL A 213 -9.92 -3.39 -13.17
C VAL A 213 -9.60 -4.86 -12.94
N VAL A 214 -8.66 -5.14 -12.02
CA VAL A 214 -8.25 -6.51 -11.66
C VAL A 214 -8.89 -6.98 -10.35
N MET A 215 -9.32 -6.05 -9.50
CA MET A 215 -10.11 -6.32 -8.31
C MET A 215 -11.08 -5.17 -8.03
N ASP A 216 -12.30 -5.50 -7.64
CA ASP A 216 -13.31 -4.55 -7.18
C ASP A 216 -14.08 -5.18 -6.03
N ARG A 217 -13.94 -4.58 -4.83
CA ARG A 217 -14.51 -5.08 -3.58
C ARG A 217 -15.29 -3.97 -2.89
N SER A 218 -16.43 -4.33 -2.32
CA SER A 218 -17.33 -3.42 -1.59
C SER A 218 -17.78 -3.99 -0.25
N ASP A 219 -16.99 -4.90 0.31
CA ASP A 219 -17.31 -5.67 1.51
C ASP A 219 -16.13 -5.74 2.50
N VAL A 220 -15.33 -4.66 2.55
CA VAL A 220 -14.15 -4.55 3.43
C VAL A 220 -14.49 -3.75 4.69
N PHE A 221 -14.05 -4.24 5.85
CA PHE A 221 -14.19 -3.52 7.12
C PHE A 221 -12.86 -2.84 7.47
N TYR A 222 -12.76 -1.52 7.37
CA TYR A 222 -11.53 -0.79 7.71
C TYR A 222 -11.54 -0.25 9.14
N ARG A 223 -12.68 0.24 9.62
CA ARG A 223 -12.78 0.93 10.91
C ARG A 223 -14.10 0.68 11.61
N ASP A 224 -14.03 0.63 12.92
CA ASP A 224 -15.22 0.69 13.76
C ASP A 224 -15.57 2.15 14.11
N LEU A 225 -16.70 2.37 14.77
CA LEU A 225 -16.90 3.59 15.56
C LEU A 225 -15.74 3.73 16.54
N SER A 226 -15.30 4.97 16.81
CA SER A 226 -14.24 5.26 17.77
C SER A 226 -14.60 4.64 19.12
N ILE A 227 -14.13 3.42 19.35
CA ILE A 227 -14.41 2.65 20.56
C ILE A 227 -13.59 3.28 21.66
N SER A 228 -14.27 3.99 22.56
CA SER A 228 -13.72 4.30 23.88
C SER A 228 -13.58 2.97 24.62
N SER A 229 -12.42 2.32 24.46
CA SER A 229 -12.13 1.08 25.18
C SER A 229 -11.56 1.41 26.56
N THR A 230 -12.01 0.67 27.56
CA THR A 230 -11.44 0.69 28.92
C THR A 230 -11.49 -0.73 29.47
N PHE A 231 -10.34 -1.29 29.79
CA PHE A 231 -10.19 -2.64 30.32
C PHE A 231 -8.91 -2.72 31.16
N PHE A 232 -8.86 -3.67 32.09
CA PHE A 232 -7.59 -4.18 32.60
C PHE A 232 -6.99 -5.05 31.50
N GLY A 233 -5.72 -4.85 31.13
CA GLY A 233 -5.20 -5.38 29.88
C GLY A 233 -3.69 -5.66 29.88
N GLY A 234 -3.34 -6.73 29.17
CA GLY A 234 -2.04 -7.39 29.09
C GLY A 234 -2.29 -8.90 28.95
N HIS A 235 -1.29 -9.67 28.50
CA HIS A 235 -1.44 -11.12 28.24
C HIS A 235 -1.31 -11.99 29.51
N GLU A 236 -0.71 -11.44 30.57
CA GLU A 236 -0.33 -12.17 31.79
C GLU A 236 -1.30 -11.93 32.97
N SER A 237 -1.26 -12.82 33.96
CA SER A 237 -2.14 -12.76 35.15
C SER A 237 -1.91 -11.53 36.05
N GLU A 238 -0.74 -10.91 35.97
CA GLU A 238 -0.40 -9.68 36.71
C GLU A 238 -1.21 -8.45 36.28
N TYR A 239 -1.80 -8.47 35.08
CA TYR A 239 -2.66 -7.39 34.57
C TYR A 239 -4.10 -7.49 35.06
N ALA A 240 -4.45 -8.56 35.78
CA ALA A 240 -5.81 -8.76 36.29
C ALA A 240 -6.19 -7.69 37.32
N SER A 241 -7.43 -7.23 37.26
CA SER A 241 -8.01 -6.43 38.34
C SER A 241 -7.91 -7.21 39.66
N PRO A 242 -7.20 -6.72 40.69
CA PRO A 242 -6.91 -7.50 41.91
C PRO A 242 -8.14 -7.71 42.81
N LYS A 243 -9.23 -7.02 42.50
CA LYS A 243 -10.52 -7.07 43.20
C LYS A 243 -11.61 -6.50 42.30
N ASP A 244 -12.85 -6.61 42.76
CA ASP A 244 -13.96 -5.88 42.19
C ASP A 244 -13.74 -4.37 42.37
N GLN A 245 -13.74 -3.64 41.26
CA GLN A 245 -13.56 -2.20 41.25
C GLN A 245 -14.21 -1.57 40.01
N TYR A 246 -14.52 -0.28 40.12
CA TYR A 246 -15.38 0.43 39.18
C TYR A 246 -14.71 1.73 38.75
N THR A 247 -14.97 2.14 37.51
CA THR A 247 -14.67 3.47 36.98
C THR A 247 -15.98 4.11 36.53
N TRP A 248 -16.11 5.43 36.71
CA TRP A 248 -17.31 6.19 36.32
C TRP A 248 -16.92 7.26 35.32
N PHE A 249 -17.65 7.30 34.21
CA PHE A 249 -17.47 8.28 33.14
C PHE A 249 -18.78 9.03 32.95
N ALA A 250 -18.72 10.34 32.69
CA ALA A 250 -19.89 11.17 32.44
C ALA A 250 -19.54 12.33 31.49
N ASN A 251 -20.56 12.94 30.87
CA ASN A 251 -20.46 14.08 29.96
C ASN A 251 -19.70 13.81 28.65
N PHE A 252 -19.90 12.64 28.03
CA PHE A 252 -19.46 12.44 26.65
C PHE A 252 -20.22 13.36 25.71
N ALA A 253 -19.50 14.09 24.86
CA ALA A 253 -20.07 14.88 23.78
C ALA A 253 -19.25 14.66 22.50
N MET A 254 -19.96 14.44 21.39
CA MET A 254 -19.40 14.38 20.05
C MET A 254 -20.30 15.24 19.17
N SER A 255 -19.75 16.29 18.56
CA SER A 255 -20.49 17.14 17.64
C SER A 255 -19.85 17.15 16.27
N ARG A 256 -20.69 17.04 15.24
CA ARG A 256 -20.33 17.26 13.85
C ARG A 256 -20.71 18.70 13.52
N ASN A 257 -19.74 19.52 13.14
CA ASN A 257 -20.06 20.82 12.58
C ASN A 257 -20.48 20.62 11.12
N ALA A 258 -21.59 21.25 10.74
CA ALA A 258 -22.10 21.23 9.37
C ALA A 258 -21.18 21.98 8.41
#